data_AF-A0A9W4R3P3-F1
#
_entry.id   AF-A0A9W4R3P3-F1
#
_cell.length_a   1.000
_cell.length_b   1.000
_cell.length_c   1.000
_cell.angle_alpha   90.00
_cell.angle_beta   90.00
_cell.angle_gamma   90.00
#
_symmetry.space_group_name_H-M   'P 1'
#
loop_
_entity.id
_entity.type
_entity.pdbx_description
1 polymer ?
#
loop_
_entity_poly.entity_id
_entity_poly.type
_entity_poly.pdbx_seq_one_letter_code
_entity_poly.pdbx_strand_id
1 'polypeptide(L)' 'MAIVTRSYLNQYLNRYPESKKKLLISERVAQTYKHQLLIRPTHQLNVNTLYKIVKKTLAQNTLATKLKILGLQQHDI' A
#
# COMPACT_ATOMS: atom_id res chain seq x y z
N MET A 1 -12.78 20.92 -3.35
CA MET A 1 -11.49 20.27 -3.71
C MET A 1 -11.15 19.29 -2.60
N ALA A 2 -10.83 18.04 -2.92
CA ALA A 2 -10.53 17.02 -1.92
C ALA A 2 -9.14 16.44 -2.16
N ILE A 3 -8.41 16.16 -1.09
CA ILE A 3 -7.11 15.47 -1.14
C ILE A 3 -7.34 14.10 -0.52
N VAL A 4 -6.99 13.05 -1.27
CA VAL A 4 -7.13 11.66 -0.84
C VAL A 4 -5.86 10.89 -1.16
N THR A 5 -5.66 9.77 -0.48
CA THR A 5 -4.54 8.89 -0.81
C THR A 5 -4.82 8.15 -2.12
N ARG A 6 -3.75 7.85 -2.89
CA ARG A 6 -3.86 7.06 -4.12
C ARG A 6 -4.45 5.66 -3.85
N SER A 7 -4.13 5.06 -2.71
CA SER A 7 -4.70 3.76 -2.31
C SER A 7 -6.21 3.82 -2.06
N TYR A 8 -6.70 4.88 -1.41
CA TYR A 8 -8.13 5.08 -1.21
C TYR A 8 -8.84 5.32 -2.55
N LEU A 9 -8.29 6.20 -3.39
CA LEU A 9 -8.85 6.51 -4.69
C LEU A 9 -8.94 5.25 -5.58
N ASN A 10 -7.89 4.43 -5.62
CA ASN A 10 -7.89 3.16 -6.35
C ASN A 10 -8.97 2.21 -5.84
N GLN A 11 -9.10 2.04 -4.52
CA GLN A 11 -10.14 1.18 -3.93
C GLN A 11 -11.55 1.69 -4.27
N TYR A 12 -11.76 3.01 -4.18
CA TYR A 12 -13.04 3.63 -4.51
C TYR A 12 -13.41 3.41 -5.98
N LEU A 13 -12.47 3.67 -6.91
CA LEU A 13 -12.71 3.49 -8.34
C LEU A 13 -12.86 2.02 -8.75
N ASN A 14 -12.19 1.09 -8.06
CA ASN A 14 -12.40 -0.35 -8.26
C ASN A 14 -13.81 -0.77 -7.85
N ARG A 15 -14.34 -0.17 -6.77
CA ARG A 15 -15.71 -0.46 -6.27
C ARG A 15 -16.79 0.26 -7.08
N TYR A 16 -16.50 1.44 -7.61
CA TYR A 16 -17.45 2.29 -8.35
C TYR A 16 -16.83 2.77 -9.68
N PRO A 17 -16.69 1.89 -10.68
CA PRO A 17 -16.03 2.22 -11.95
C PRO A 17 -16.73 3.36 -12.72
N GLU A 18 -18.06 3.48 -12.61
CA GLU A 18 -18.83 4.56 -13.23
C GLU A 18 -18.46 5.96 -12.70
N SER A 19 -17.98 6.05 -11.45
CA SER A 19 -17.54 7.33 -10.88
C SER A 19 -16.30 7.89 -11.59
N LYS A 20 -15.49 7.04 -12.27
CA LYS A 20 -14.27 7.49 -12.95
C LYS A 20 -14.54 8.56 -14.01
N LYS A 21 -15.66 8.46 -14.73
CA LYS A 21 -16.06 9.43 -15.77
C LYS A 21 -16.58 10.76 -15.19
N LYS A 22 -16.86 10.79 -13.88
CA LYS A 22 -17.46 11.93 -13.18
C LYS A 22 -16.44 12.73 -12.37
N LEU A 23 -15.18 12.29 -12.33
CA LEU A 23 -14.13 12.88 -11.51
C LEU A 23 -13.00 13.41 -12.39
N LEU A 24 -12.58 14.65 -12.14
CA LEU A 24 -11.32 15.18 -12.62
C LEU A 24 -10.24 14.86 -11.58
N ILE A 25 -9.32 13.97 -11.93
CA ILE A 25 -8.25 13.50 -11.04
C ILE A 25 -6.95 14.13 -11.52
N SER A 26 -6.28 14.88 -10.65
CA SER A 26 -4.95 15.41 -10.93
C SER A 26 -3.89 14.33 -10.72
N GLU A 27 -2.89 14.27 -11.61
CA GLU A 27 -1.70 13.43 -11.43
C GLU A 27 -0.69 14.00 -10.41
N ARG A 28 -0.94 15.20 -9.87
CA ARG A 28 -0.06 15.82 -8.87
C ARG A 28 -0.08 15.03 -7.57
N VAL A 29 1.06 14.45 -7.22
CA VAL A 29 1.28 13.82 -5.92
C VAL A 29 1.92 14.83 -4.99
N ALA A 30 1.22 15.19 -3.91
CA ALA A 30 1.75 16.10 -2.89
C ALA A 30 2.83 15.42 -2.03
N GLN A 31 2.67 14.12 -1.75
CA GLN A 31 3.59 13.37 -0.89
C GLN A 31 3.49 11.86 -1.12
N THR A 32 4.64 11.18 -1.03
CA THR A 32 4.74 9.71 -1.04
C THR A 32 5.03 9.20 0.36
N TYR A 33 4.18 8.31 0.86
CA TYR A 33 4.34 7.68 2.17
C TYR A 33 4.85 6.25 2.01
N LYS A 34 5.87 5.89 2.79
CA LYS A 34 6.36 4.50 2.89
C LYS A 34 5.75 3.85 4.13
N HIS A 35 5.04 2.74 3.94
CA HIS A 35 4.55 1.95 5.06
C HIS A 35 5.73 1.26 5.76
N GLN A 36 5.78 1.37 7.08
CA GLN A 36 6.84 0.80 7.91
C GLN A 36 6.24 -0.10 8.97
N LEU A 37 6.97 -1.15 9.33
CA LEU A 37 6.65 -2.00 10.46
C LEU A 37 7.46 -1.54 11.66
N LEU A 38 6.79 -1.33 12.78
CA LEU A 38 7.41 -0.92 14.03
C LEU A 38 7.37 -2.08 15.02
N ILE A 39 8.49 -2.32 15.68
CA ILE A 39 8.58 -3.29 16.79
C ILE A 39 9.10 -2.59 18.04
N ARG A 40 8.66 -3.07 19.21
CA ARG A 40 9.17 -2.56 20.48
C ARG A 40 10.63 -3.02 20.66
N PRO A 41 11.54 -2.13 21.12
CA PRO A 41 12.94 -2.51 21.35
C PRO A 41 13.12 -3.66 22.34
N THR A 42 12.23 -3.78 23.33
CA THR A 42 12.25 -4.83 24.36
C THR A 42 11.61 -6.15 23.92
N HIS A 43 11.10 -6.23 22.69
CA HIS A 43 10.46 -7.44 22.18
C HIS A 43 11.53 -8.49 21.79
N GLN A 44 11.24 -9.77 22.02
CA GLN A 44 12.19 -10.86 21.70
C GLN A 44 12.45 -11.03 20.20
N LEU A 45 11.49 -10.63 19.36
CA LEU A 45 11.63 -10.60 17.90
C LEU A 45 12.57 -9.48 17.46
N ASN A 46 13.69 -9.82 16.84
CA ASN A 46 14.63 -8.87 16.25
C ASN A 46 14.11 -8.29 14.90
N VAL A 47 14.40 -7.02 14.61
CA VAL A 47 14.12 -6.34 13.34
C VAL A 47 14.60 -7.15 12.14
N ASN A 48 15.81 -7.71 12.19
CA ASN A 48 16.40 -8.49 11.10
C ASN A 48 15.59 -9.77 10.82
N THR A 49 15.06 -10.41 11.87
CA THR A 49 14.21 -11.59 11.73
C THR A 49 12.87 -11.20 11.11
N LEU A 50 12.25 -10.11 11.59
CA LEU A 50 11.02 -9.59 11.00
C LEU A 50 11.23 -9.22 9.52
N TYR A 51 12.32 -8.55 9.19
CA TYR A 51 12.67 -8.18 7.82
C TYR A 51 12.78 -9.42 6.91
N LYS A 52 13.46 -10.48 7.36
CA LYS A 52 13.55 -11.75 6.60
C LYS A 52 12.19 -12.39 6.37
N ILE A 53 11.32 -12.40 7.39
CA ILE A 53 9.95 -12.92 7.27
C ILE A 53 9.18 -12.10 6.23
N VAL A 54 9.16 -10.78 6.38
CA VAL A 54 8.45 -9.87 5.46
C VAL A 54 8.94 -10.03 4.03
N LYS A 55 10.26 -10.08 3.82
CA LYS A 55 10.85 -10.28 2.49
C LYS A 55 10.43 -11.63 1.88
N LYS A 56 10.44 -12.70 2.68
CA LYS A 56 9.99 -14.04 2.23
C LYS A 56 8.49 -14.03 1.88
N THR A 57 7.66 -13.35 2.66
CA THR A 57 6.22 -13.26 2.41
C THR A 57 5.90 -12.38 1.20
N LEU A 58 6.64 -11.28 1.00
CA LEU A 58 6.48 -10.42 -0.19
C LEU A 58 6.87 -11.13 -1.48
N ALA A 59 7.83 -12.06 -1.43
CA ALA A 59 8.16 -12.90 -2.59
C ALA A 59 7.05 -13.91 -2.95
N GLN A 60 6.05 -14.12 -2.08
CA GLN A 60 4.92 -14.99 -2.36
C GLN A 60 3.85 -14.23 -3.16
N ASN A 61 3.40 -14.83 -4.26
CA ASN A 61 2.45 -14.21 -5.18
C ASN A 61 1.06 -13.94 -4.54
N THR A 62 0.74 -14.62 -3.44
CA THR A 62 -0.52 -14.45 -2.69
C THR A 62 -0.63 -13.08 -2.04
N LEU A 63 0.47 -12.56 -1.49
CA LEU A 63 0.48 -11.24 -0.85
C LEU A 63 0.42 -10.13 -1.90
N ALA A 64 1.22 -10.23 -2.96
CA ALA A 64 1.19 -9.29 -4.08
C ALA A 64 -0.21 -9.15 -4.69
N THR A 65 -0.91 -10.28 -4.86
CA THR A 65 -2.30 -10.29 -5.37
C THR A 65 -3.25 -9.56 -4.42
N LYS A 66 -3.17 -9.81 -3.11
CA LYS A 66 -4.00 -9.11 -2.12
C LYS A 66 -3.70 -7.61 -2.06
N LEU A 67 -2.43 -7.21 -2.11
CA LEU A 67 -2.04 -5.80 -2.12
C LEU A 67 -2.63 -5.06 -3.34
N LYS A 68 -2.60 -5.69 -4.52
CA LYS A 68 -3.19 -5.15 -5.74
C LYS A 68 -4.70 -4.94 -5.61
N ILE A 69 -5.42 -5.89 -5.01
CA ILE A 69 -6.87 -5.77 -4.74
C ILE A 69 -7.16 -4.58 -3.82
N LEU A 70 -6.32 -4.38 -2.80
CA LEU A 70 -6.42 -3.28 -1.85
C LEU A 70 -5.93 -1.93 -2.41
N GLY A 71 -5.52 -1.88 -3.69
CA GLY A 71 -5.00 -0.65 -4.30
C GLY A 71 -3.66 -0.19 -3.70
N LEU A 72 -2.97 -1.07 -2.98
CA LEU A 72 -1.66 -0.84 -2.39
C LEU A 72 -0.59 -1.26 -3.39
N GLN A 73 0.37 -0.38 -3.64
CA GLN A 73 1.51 -0.68 -4.50
C GLN A 73 2.71 -1.01 -3.64
N GLN A 74 3.34 -2.15 -3.91
CA GLN A 74 4.67 -2.44 -3.38
C GLN A 74 5.67 -1.59 -4.15
N HIS A 75 6.49 -0.84 -3.41
CA HIS A 75 7.68 -0.21 -3.96
C HIS A 75 8.87 -1.06 -3.53
N ASP A 76 9.88 -1.21 -4.40
CA ASP A 76 11.08 -1.97 -4.05
C ASP A 76 11.75 -1.36 -2.81
N ILE A 77 12.21 -2.24 -1.91
CA ILE A 77 12.87 -1.92 -0.64
C ILE A 77 14.37 -1.88 -0.87
#